data_AF-A0A0M8PH81-F1
#
_entry.id   AF-A0A0M8PH81-F1
#
_cell.length_a   1.000
_cell.length_b   1.000
_cell.length_c   1.000
_cell.angle_alpha   90.00
_cell.angle_beta   90.00
_cell.angle_gamma   90.00
#
_symmetry.space_group_name_H-M   'P 1'
#
loop_
_entity.id
_entity.type
_entity.pdbx_description
1 polymer ?
#
loop_
_entity_poly.entity_id
_entity_poly.type
_entity_poly.pdbx_seq_one_letter_code
_entity_poly.pdbx_strand_id
1 'polypeptide(L)'
;MDPFYEESDDYVDSEIFDFGDIPTTLRLWLQSQGGLKVHGVPITNRETLELVFSLLDKGRISNLNQFSTEYLARMIGIMYIQKLTRAQKSGFKQIKAIPGEPGQIIRLKCRGCQRPVLDDAFPFFVAELPNCYLIEVVRSAQKGGNGCGQNGCKGKPGLVPANHIVQEYTRMEMRAIAQTKRRKANWKAPLCRSGKDLEGYAETVRVRCRGHVQGNQKIECGRERDYDTPEWTIHSPARLVQPRLKCECDGREKDHYFEPADKKINMVSITSLRKIYQGFLDAHCDLADYPKLPNITFDLEPNGDPRKKPRTYRERFEYLKNAKIALTGTN
;
A
#
# COMPACT_ATOMS: atom_id res chain seq x y z
N MET A 1 19.51 -6.22 23.63
CA MET A 1 19.59 -7.48 24.40
C MET A 1 19.33 -8.60 23.43
N ASP A 2 20.41 -9.07 22.83
CA ASP A 2 20.47 -10.28 22.02
C ASP A 2 20.42 -11.50 22.94
N PRO A 3 19.63 -12.53 22.62
CA PRO A 3 19.81 -13.87 23.17
C PRO A 3 20.41 -14.74 22.06
N PHE A 4 21.65 -14.46 21.66
CA PHE A 4 22.49 -15.43 20.97
C PHE A 4 23.48 -15.94 22.01
N TYR A 5 23.03 -16.92 22.79
CA TYR A 5 23.92 -17.74 23.60
C TYR A 5 24.59 -18.75 22.68
N GLU A 6 25.92 -18.76 22.75
CA GLU A 6 26.78 -19.81 22.23
C GLU A 6 26.44 -21.13 22.95
N GLU A 7 25.94 -22.10 22.20
CA GLU A 7 26.23 -23.51 22.47
C GLU A 7 27.01 -24.03 21.27
N SER A 8 28.31 -24.14 21.51
CA SER A 8 29.27 -24.96 20.79
C SER A 8 28.78 -26.40 20.82
N ASP A 9 28.29 -26.90 19.69
CA ASP A 9 28.05 -28.33 19.49
C ASP A 9 29.08 -28.82 18.45
N ASP A 10 29.82 -29.85 18.84
CA ASP A 10 30.98 -30.39 18.16
C ASP A 10 30.66 -30.71 16.68
N TYR A 11 31.42 -30.09 15.78
CA TYR A 11 31.32 -30.29 14.33
C TYR A 11 31.85 -31.69 13.99
N VAL A 12 30.99 -32.70 14.11
CA VAL A 12 31.24 -34.04 13.58
C VAL A 12 31.29 -33.93 12.06
N ASP A 13 32.42 -34.36 11.51
CA ASP A 13 32.71 -34.52 10.08
C ASP A 13 31.48 -35.15 9.39
N SER A 14 30.72 -34.34 8.65
CA SER A 14 29.37 -34.71 8.24
C SER A 14 29.44 -35.76 7.14
N GLU A 15 29.22 -37.03 7.51
CA GLU A 15 28.77 -38.06 6.60
C GLU A 15 27.70 -37.47 5.67
N ILE A 16 27.86 -37.66 4.37
CA ILE A 16 26.96 -37.09 3.36
C ILE A 16 25.64 -37.87 3.47
N PHE A 17 24.76 -37.42 4.36
CA PHE A 17 23.42 -37.99 4.54
C PHE A 17 22.60 -37.79 3.27
N ASP A 18 22.17 -38.89 2.67
CA ASP A 18 21.30 -38.92 1.50
C ASP A 18 19.89 -38.46 1.92
N PHE A 19 19.07 -38.05 0.95
CA PHE A 19 17.65 -37.73 1.19
C PHE A 19 16.88 -38.90 1.81
N GLY A 20 17.36 -40.13 1.56
CA GLY A 20 16.90 -41.37 2.19
C GLY A 20 17.07 -41.41 3.72
N ASP A 21 17.90 -40.57 4.30
CA ASP A 21 18.22 -40.58 5.73
C ASP A 21 17.33 -39.63 6.55
N ILE A 22 16.57 -38.75 5.88
CA ILE A 22 15.56 -37.93 6.57
C ILE A 22 14.52 -38.87 7.19
N PRO A 23 14.14 -38.71 8.47
CA PRO A 23 13.08 -39.50 9.09
C PRO A 23 11.82 -39.56 8.22
N THR A 24 11.32 -40.77 7.96
CA THR A 24 10.22 -41.03 7.03
C THR A 24 9.01 -40.12 7.27
N THR A 25 8.64 -39.89 8.52
CA THR A 25 7.54 -39.01 8.90
C THR A 25 7.76 -37.57 8.43
N LEU A 26 8.97 -37.03 8.61
CA LEU A 26 9.30 -35.67 8.16
C LEU A 26 9.29 -35.59 6.62
N ARG A 27 9.82 -36.61 5.95
CA ARG A 27 9.82 -36.68 4.48
C ARG A 27 8.39 -36.69 3.92
N LEU A 28 7.53 -37.55 4.44
CA LEU A 28 6.12 -37.63 4.04
C LEU A 28 5.38 -36.33 4.33
N TRP A 29 5.64 -35.72 5.48
CA TRP A 29 5.05 -34.43 5.83
C TRP A 29 5.46 -33.34 4.82
N LEU A 30 6.75 -33.19 4.52
CA LEU A 30 7.27 -32.24 3.53
C LEU A 30 6.65 -32.45 2.14
N GLN A 31 6.57 -33.70 1.69
CA GLN A 31 6.01 -34.07 0.39
C GLN A 31 4.50 -33.78 0.26
N SER A 32 3.76 -33.87 1.36
CA SER A 32 2.33 -33.63 1.39
C SER A 32 1.95 -32.14 1.31
N GLN A 33 2.85 -31.23 1.69
CA GLN A 33 2.53 -29.79 1.73
C GLN A 33 2.44 -29.19 0.33
N GLY A 34 1.24 -28.78 -0.10
CA GLY A 34 1.03 -28.15 -1.40
C GLY A 34 1.91 -26.90 -1.62
N GLY A 35 2.13 -26.10 -0.57
CA GLY A 35 2.93 -24.88 -0.65
C GLY A 35 4.45 -25.08 -0.64
N LEU A 36 4.90 -26.34 -0.54
CA LEU A 36 6.31 -26.73 -0.72
C LEU A 36 6.59 -27.33 -2.09
N LYS A 37 5.56 -27.50 -2.93
CA LYS A 37 5.70 -28.03 -4.29
C LYS A 37 6.10 -26.93 -5.25
N VAL A 38 6.82 -27.32 -6.30
CA VAL A 38 7.13 -26.45 -7.43
C VAL A 38 6.38 -26.99 -8.64
N HIS A 39 5.32 -26.29 -9.07
CA HIS A 39 4.43 -26.73 -10.16
C HIS A 39 3.82 -28.11 -9.93
N GLY A 40 3.45 -28.40 -8.68
CA GLY A 40 2.88 -29.67 -8.25
C GLY A 40 3.91 -30.77 -7.99
N VAL A 41 5.21 -30.54 -8.24
CA VAL A 41 6.26 -31.52 -7.99
C VAL A 41 6.70 -31.43 -6.51
N PRO A 42 6.63 -32.53 -5.75
CA PRO A 42 7.07 -32.56 -4.35
C PRO A 42 8.59 -32.67 -4.22
N ILE A 43 9.09 -32.53 -2.99
CA ILE A 43 10.51 -32.74 -2.67
C ILE A 43 10.80 -34.25 -2.67
N THR A 44 11.69 -34.70 -3.54
CA THR A 44 12.00 -36.14 -3.71
C THR A 44 13.47 -36.48 -3.56
N ASN A 45 14.35 -35.48 -3.52
CA ASN A 45 15.80 -35.65 -3.47
C ASN A 45 16.46 -34.41 -2.86
N ARG A 46 17.78 -34.47 -2.72
CA ARG A 46 18.59 -33.37 -2.17
C ARG A 46 18.47 -32.09 -3.00
N GLU A 47 18.47 -32.18 -4.32
CA GLU A 47 18.43 -31.02 -5.21
C GLU A 47 17.11 -30.25 -5.08
N THR A 48 15.99 -30.97 -5.03
CA THR A 48 14.67 -30.36 -4.81
C THR A 48 14.55 -29.79 -3.40
N LEU A 49 15.18 -30.40 -2.41
CA LEU A 49 15.23 -29.89 -1.04
C LEU A 49 15.99 -28.55 -0.97
N GLU A 50 17.19 -28.49 -1.55
CA GLU A 50 17.99 -27.27 -1.64
C GLU A 50 17.27 -26.16 -2.39
N LEU A 51 16.62 -26.49 -3.51
CA LEU A 51 15.80 -25.54 -4.25
C LEU A 51 14.70 -24.94 -3.37
N VAL A 52 13.93 -25.78 -2.69
CA VAL A 52 12.84 -25.31 -1.81
C VAL A 52 13.39 -24.46 -0.67
N PHE A 53 14.52 -24.84 -0.07
CA PHE A 53 15.21 -24.04 0.93
C PHE A 53 15.57 -22.66 0.38
N SER A 54 16.25 -22.58 -0.77
CA SER A 54 16.63 -21.31 -1.38
C SER A 54 15.42 -20.43 -1.70
N LEU A 55 14.30 -21.02 -2.14
CA LEU A 55 13.06 -20.28 -2.43
C LEU A 55 12.41 -19.72 -1.15
N LEU A 56 12.41 -20.47 -0.05
CA LEU A 56 11.90 -20.00 1.25
C LEU A 56 12.79 -18.94 1.89
N ASP A 57 14.11 -19.15 1.83
CA ASP A 57 15.13 -18.24 2.38
C ASP A 57 15.37 -17.02 1.48
N LYS A 58 14.86 -17.07 0.25
CA LYS A 58 15.08 -16.05 -0.78
C LYS A 58 16.56 -15.93 -1.13
N GLY A 59 17.24 -17.08 -1.11
CA GLY A 59 18.63 -17.26 -1.51
C GLY A 59 19.63 -16.48 -0.67
N ARG A 60 19.38 -16.24 0.63
CA ARG A 60 20.36 -15.54 1.48
C ARG A 60 21.57 -16.44 1.76
N ILE A 61 21.34 -17.74 1.83
CA ILE A 61 22.38 -18.76 2.01
C ILE A 61 22.70 -19.40 0.66
N SER A 62 23.98 -19.35 0.27
CA SER A 62 24.48 -19.81 -1.04
C SER A 62 25.15 -21.19 -0.99
N ASN A 63 25.79 -21.53 0.14
CA ASN A 63 26.62 -22.73 0.29
C ASN A 63 25.82 -23.87 0.95
N LEU A 64 24.74 -24.30 0.28
CA LEU A 64 23.84 -25.31 0.85
C LEU A 64 24.48 -26.69 1.01
N ASN A 65 25.50 -26.99 0.21
CA ASN A 65 26.30 -28.20 0.28
C ASN A 65 27.01 -28.42 1.63
N GLN A 66 27.16 -27.37 2.45
CA GLN A 66 27.77 -27.47 3.78
C GLN A 66 26.78 -27.94 4.86
N PHE A 67 25.49 -28.02 4.55
CA PHE A 67 24.45 -28.42 5.49
C PHE A 67 23.97 -29.85 5.22
N SER A 68 23.74 -30.62 6.29
CA SER A 68 23.16 -31.95 6.17
C SER A 68 21.72 -31.91 5.62
N THR A 69 21.31 -33.02 5.00
CA THR A 69 19.99 -33.13 4.36
C THR A 69 18.86 -33.08 5.40
N GLU A 70 19.11 -33.63 6.58
CA GLU A 70 18.21 -33.50 7.72
C GLU A 70 18.08 -32.05 8.21
N TYR A 71 19.19 -31.32 8.33
CA TYR A 71 19.17 -29.92 8.75
C TYR A 71 18.31 -29.07 7.81
N LEU A 72 18.53 -29.20 6.50
CA LEU A 72 17.74 -28.48 5.50
C LEU A 72 16.25 -28.84 5.59
N ALA A 73 15.92 -30.12 5.77
CA ALA A 73 14.54 -30.58 5.91
C ALA A 73 13.84 -29.96 7.13
N ARG A 74 14.50 -29.93 8.29
CA ARG A 74 13.98 -29.29 9.52
C ARG A 74 13.78 -27.79 9.30
N MET A 75 14.76 -27.11 8.72
CA MET A 75 14.69 -25.67 8.45
C MET A 75 13.58 -25.31 7.47
N ILE A 76 13.39 -26.08 6.39
CA ILE A 76 12.27 -25.90 5.47
C ILE A 76 10.94 -25.99 6.22
N GLY A 77 10.77 -26.99 7.09
CA GLY A 77 9.56 -27.13 7.90
C GLY A 77 9.30 -25.91 8.78
N ILE A 78 10.32 -25.43 9.50
CA ILE A 78 10.23 -24.24 10.34
C ILE A 78 9.85 -23.01 9.51
N MET A 79 10.54 -22.77 8.40
CA MET A 79 10.32 -21.62 7.54
C MET A 79 8.93 -21.65 6.87
N TYR A 80 8.45 -22.84 6.52
CA TYR A 80 7.12 -23.03 5.98
C TYR A 80 6.05 -22.67 7.00
N ILE A 81 6.14 -23.19 8.23
CA ILE A 81 5.22 -22.85 9.33
C ILE A 81 5.28 -21.35 9.64
N GLN A 82 6.48 -20.75 9.65
CA GLN A 82 6.64 -19.30 9.81
C GLN A 82 5.96 -18.52 8.69
N LYS A 83 6.04 -18.98 7.43
CA LYS A 83 5.35 -18.36 6.29
C LYS A 83 3.84 -18.42 6.47
N LEU A 84 3.28 -19.56 6.86
CA LEU A 84 1.85 -19.73 7.12
C LEU A 84 1.36 -18.83 8.26
N THR A 85 2.06 -18.83 9.38
CA THR A 85 1.70 -18.01 10.55
C THR A 85 1.87 -16.51 10.29
N ARG A 86 2.87 -16.08 9.50
CA ARG A 86 3.01 -14.69 9.07
C ARG A 86 1.94 -14.28 8.08
N ALA A 87 1.52 -15.14 7.16
CA ALA A 87 0.40 -14.85 6.26
C ALA A 87 -0.89 -14.56 7.06
N GLN A 88 -1.14 -15.32 8.13
CA GLN A 88 -2.25 -15.09 9.06
C GLN A 88 -2.12 -13.79 9.89
N LYS A 89 -0.89 -13.35 10.22
CA LYS A 89 -0.63 -12.14 11.04
C LYS A 89 -0.42 -10.86 10.24
N SER A 90 0.03 -10.95 8.99
CA SER A 90 0.21 -9.81 8.11
C SER A 90 -1.16 -9.25 7.72
N GLY A 91 -1.30 -7.93 7.67
CA GLY A 91 -2.57 -7.19 7.57
C GLY A 91 -3.37 -7.36 6.28
N PHE A 92 -3.64 -8.60 5.85
CA PHE A 92 -4.63 -8.98 4.85
C PHE A 92 -6.07 -8.70 5.31
N LYS A 93 -6.28 -8.16 6.52
CA LYS A 93 -7.53 -7.53 6.98
C LYS A 93 -7.90 -6.24 6.21
N GLN A 94 -7.57 -6.14 4.92
CA GLN A 94 -8.19 -5.16 4.05
C GLN A 94 -9.30 -5.89 3.31
N ILE A 95 -10.52 -5.37 3.42
CA ILE A 95 -11.85 -5.81 2.94
C ILE A 95 -11.90 -6.21 1.43
N LYS A 96 -10.76 -6.23 0.72
CA LYS A 96 -10.61 -6.35 -0.73
C LYS A 96 -9.93 -7.65 -1.17
N ALA A 97 -9.63 -8.56 -0.25
CA ALA A 97 -9.06 -9.87 -0.55
C ALA A 97 -9.96 -10.98 0.01
N ILE A 98 -10.21 -12.02 -0.77
CA ILE A 98 -10.89 -13.24 -0.35
C ILE A 98 -9.90 -14.41 -0.45
N PRO A 99 -9.86 -15.33 0.52
CA PRO A 99 -9.06 -16.54 0.40
C PRO A 99 -9.63 -17.41 -0.74
N GLY A 100 -8.76 -18.20 -1.37
CA GLY A 100 -9.18 -19.26 -2.28
C GLY A 100 -9.94 -20.37 -1.57
N GLU A 101 -10.64 -21.16 -2.36
CA GLU A 101 -11.36 -22.33 -1.88
C GLU A 101 -10.38 -23.38 -1.29
N PRO A 102 -10.81 -24.20 -0.31
CA PRO A 102 -9.99 -25.28 0.21
C PRO A 102 -9.44 -26.18 -0.92
N GLY A 103 -8.11 -26.39 -0.93
CA GLY A 103 -7.44 -27.18 -1.96
C GLY A 103 -7.15 -26.44 -3.27
N GLN A 104 -7.55 -25.17 -3.41
CA GLN A 104 -7.19 -24.34 -4.54
C GLN A 104 -5.71 -23.94 -4.46
N ILE A 105 -4.91 -24.40 -5.43
CA ILE A 105 -3.46 -24.16 -5.50
C ILE A 105 -3.15 -23.34 -6.76
N ILE A 106 -2.39 -22.25 -6.60
CA ILE A 106 -1.90 -21.45 -7.73
C ILE A 106 -0.43 -21.78 -7.98
N ARG A 107 -0.15 -22.31 -9.17
CA ARG A 107 1.23 -22.52 -9.62
C ARG A 107 1.88 -21.19 -9.96
N LEU A 108 3.06 -20.95 -9.42
CA LEU A 108 3.72 -19.65 -9.54
C LEU A 108 5.04 -19.73 -10.32
N LYS A 109 5.43 -18.60 -10.90
CA LYS A 109 6.76 -18.37 -11.44
C LYS A 109 7.28 -17.00 -11.06
N CYS A 110 8.59 -16.83 -11.08
CA CYS A 110 9.19 -15.52 -10.90
C CYS A 110 8.99 -14.66 -12.14
N ARG A 111 8.43 -13.45 -12.02
CA ARG A 111 8.34 -12.51 -13.14
C ARG A 111 9.71 -12.11 -13.70
N GLY A 112 10.75 -12.07 -12.86
CA GLY A 112 12.10 -11.66 -13.24
C GLY A 112 12.83 -12.71 -14.08
N CYS A 113 13.03 -13.92 -13.54
CA CYS A 113 13.76 -14.99 -14.22
C CYS A 113 12.88 -16.01 -14.94
N GLN A 114 11.54 -15.88 -14.87
CA GLN A 114 10.55 -16.80 -15.46
C GLN A 114 10.58 -18.24 -14.96
N ARG A 115 11.49 -18.58 -14.04
CA ARG A 115 11.61 -19.92 -13.47
C ARG A 115 10.45 -20.23 -12.52
N PRO A 116 10.02 -21.50 -12.45
CA PRO A 116 9.11 -21.99 -11.42
C PRO A 116 9.59 -21.64 -10.01
N VAL A 117 8.63 -21.38 -9.13
CA VAL A 117 8.86 -21.18 -7.70
C VAL A 117 7.84 -22.02 -6.93
N LEU A 118 7.85 -21.91 -5.60
CA LEU A 118 6.87 -22.59 -4.75
C LEU A 118 5.45 -22.20 -5.13
N ASP A 119 4.57 -23.19 -5.22
CA ASP A 119 3.14 -23.01 -5.43
C ASP A 119 2.51 -22.29 -4.23
N ASP A 120 1.46 -21.51 -4.48
CA ASP A 120 0.66 -20.91 -3.42
C ASP A 120 -0.52 -21.83 -3.09
N ALA A 121 -0.42 -22.49 -1.94
CA ALA A 121 -1.48 -23.34 -1.41
C ALA A 121 -2.54 -22.58 -0.60
N PHE A 122 -2.34 -21.28 -0.37
CA PHE A 122 -3.28 -20.41 0.34
C PHE A 122 -3.47 -19.11 -0.45
N PRO A 123 -3.91 -19.21 -1.72
CA PRO A 123 -4.02 -18.06 -2.58
C PRO A 123 -5.05 -17.07 -2.07
N PHE A 124 -4.82 -15.80 -2.36
CA PHE A 124 -5.80 -14.75 -2.16
C PHE A 124 -6.22 -14.15 -3.50
N PHE A 125 -7.50 -13.82 -3.61
CA PHE A 125 -8.09 -13.20 -4.79
C PHE A 125 -8.68 -11.85 -4.44
N VAL A 126 -8.91 -11.03 -5.46
CA VAL A 126 -9.58 -9.75 -5.31
C VAL A 126 -11.06 -9.96 -4.99
N ALA A 127 -11.58 -9.35 -3.93
CA ALA A 127 -13.00 -9.48 -3.57
C ALA A 127 -13.97 -9.03 -4.68
N GLU A 128 -13.68 -7.91 -5.34
CA GLU A 128 -14.47 -7.36 -6.46
C GLU A 128 -14.32 -8.15 -7.77
N LEU A 129 -13.26 -8.96 -7.90
CA LEU A 129 -12.95 -9.78 -9.08
C LEU A 129 -12.41 -11.13 -8.59
N PRO A 130 -13.27 -12.06 -8.14
CA PRO A 130 -12.86 -13.31 -7.49
C PRO A 130 -11.92 -14.20 -8.32
N ASN A 131 -11.91 -14.00 -9.65
CA ASN A 131 -11.01 -14.72 -10.56
C ASN A 131 -9.64 -14.04 -10.71
N CYS A 132 -9.37 -12.92 -10.04
CA CYS A 132 -8.13 -12.18 -10.16
C CYS A 132 -7.24 -12.46 -8.94
N TYR A 133 -6.15 -13.19 -9.16
CA TYR A 133 -5.19 -13.58 -8.13
C TYR A 133 -4.37 -12.37 -7.64
N LEU A 134 -4.18 -12.26 -6.32
CA LEU A 134 -3.35 -11.24 -5.72
C LEU A 134 -1.90 -11.71 -5.65
N ILE A 135 -1.00 -10.99 -6.32
CA ILE A 135 0.42 -11.36 -6.28
C ILE A 135 1.06 -10.90 -4.97
N GLU A 136 1.80 -11.82 -4.35
CA GLU A 136 2.72 -11.49 -3.27
C GLU A 136 3.93 -10.74 -3.86
N VAL A 137 4.15 -9.52 -3.35
CA VAL A 137 5.38 -8.78 -3.65
C VAL A 137 6.39 -9.11 -2.59
N VAL A 138 7.47 -9.78 -2.99
CA VAL A 138 8.59 -10.06 -2.11
C VAL A 138 9.37 -8.76 -1.88
N ARG A 139 9.01 -8.03 -0.80
CA ARG A 139 9.57 -6.72 -0.42
C ARG A 139 11.06 -6.75 -0.04
N SER A 140 11.68 -7.91 0.05
CA SER A 140 13.10 -8.06 0.42
C SER A 140 14.07 -7.71 -0.72
N ALA A 141 13.62 -7.09 -1.80
CA ALA A 141 14.49 -6.38 -2.73
C ALA A 141 15.02 -5.09 -2.08
N GLN A 142 15.80 -5.24 -1.00
CA GLN A 142 16.83 -4.25 -0.69
C GLN A 142 17.80 -4.17 -1.88
N LYS A 143 18.40 -2.99 -2.09
CA LYS A 143 19.40 -2.77 -3.16
C LYS A 143 20.41 -3.92 -3.16
N GLY A 144 20.35 -4.81 -4.16
CA GLY A 144 21.24 -5.97 -4.30
C GLY A 144 20.69 -7.34 -3.88
N GLY A 145 19.44 -7.48 -3.45
CA GLY A 145 18.88 -8.76 -2.97
C GLY A 145 18.64 -9.83 -4.05
N ASN A 146 18.80 -11.11 -3.67
CA ASN A 146 18.74 -12.34 -4.49
C ASN A 146 17.34 -12.69 -5.02
N GLY A 147 16.66 -11.76 -5.69
CA GLY A 147 15.47 -12.01 -6.50
C GLY A 147 14.42 -12.92 -5.84
N CYS A 148 13.96 -13.93 -6.58
CA CYS A 148 12.99 -14.92 -6.10
C CYS A 148 13.59 -16.10 -5.30
N GLY A 149 14.86 -16.01 -4.90
CA GLY A 149 15.60 -17.11 -4.26
C GLY A 149 16.23 -18.12 -5.23
N GLN A 150 15.94 -18.01 -6.53
CA GLN A 150 16.63 -18.80 -7.56
C GLN A 150 18.08 -18.33 -7.75
N ASN A 151 19.01 -19.27 -7.89
CA ASN A 151 20.41 -18.99 -8.21
C ASN A 151 20.53 -18.13 -9.48
N GLY A 152 21.20 -16.99 -9.35
CA GLY A 152 21.42 -16.02 -10.43
C GLY A 152 20.27 -15.06 -10.70
N CYS A 153 19.17 -15.08 -9.93
CA CYS A 153 18.05 -14.15 -10.12
C CYS A 153 18.35 -12.76 -9.54
N LYS A 154 18.59 -11.75 -10.39
CA LYS A 154 18.93 -10.35 -9.99
C LYS A 154 17.76 -9.36 -10.07
N GLY A 155 16.52 -9.82 -10.27
CA GLY A 155 15.36 -8.97 -10.56
C GLY A 155 14.55 -8.53 -9.33
N LYS A 156 13.75 -7.46 -9.47
CA LYS A 156 12.67 -7.13 -8.51
C LYS A 156 11.62 -8.26 -8.54
N PRO A 157 11.46 -9.06 -7.48
CA PRO A 157 10.62 -10.24 -7.51
C PRO A 157 9.13 -9.88 -7.41
N GLY A 158 8.35 -10.37 -8.38
CA GLY A 158 6.91 -10.57 -8.25
C GLY A 158 6.60 -12.01 -8.61
N LEU A 159 5.99 -12.75 -7.70
CA LEU A 159 5.58 -14.13 -7.95
C LEU A 159 4.22 -14.09 -8.63
N VAL A 160 4.16 -14.52 -9.90
CA VAL A 160 2.97 -14.42 -10.74
C VAL A 160 2.46 -15.82 -11.10
N PRO A 161 1.18 -16.00 -11.45
CA PRO A 161 0.69 -17.26 -11.98
C PRO A 161 1.55 -17.77 -13.15
N ALA A 162 1.83 -19.06 -13.16
CA ALA A 162 2.60 -19.70 -14.22
C ALA A 162 1.89 -19.54 -15.58
N ASN A 163 0.57 -19.73 -15.59
CA ASN A 163 -0.30 -19.49 -16.74
C ASN A 163 -1.15 -18.23 -16.52
N HIS A 164 -0.63 -17.09 -16.96
CA HIS A 164 -1.29 -15.80 -16.87
C HIS A 164 -2.34 -15.56 -17.96
N ILE A 165 -2.45 -16.45 -18.94
CA ILE A 165 -3.49 -16.40 -19.98
C ILE A 165 -4.82 -16.87 -19.38
N VAL A 166 -4.76 -17.86 -18.49
CA VAL A 166 -5.94 -18.46 -17.84
C VAL A 166 -6.24 -17.79 -16.50
N GLN A 167 -5.21 -17.32 -15.78
CA GLN A 167 -5.35 -16.71 -14.47
C GLN A 167 -4.93 -15.25 -14.50
N GLU A 168 -5.93 -14.36 -14.51
CA GLU A 168 -5.69 -12.94 -14.29
C GLU A 168 -5.05 -12.70 -12.92
N TYR A 169 -4.18 -11.69 -12.85
CA TYR A 169 -3.54 -11.34 -11.59
C TYR A 169 -3.32 -9.84 -11.46
N THR A 170 -3.24 -9.37 -10.22
CA THR A 170 -2.95 -7.98 -9.92
C THR A 170 -1.95 -7.84 -8.78
N ARG A 171 -1.15 -6.77 -8.83
CA ARG A 171 -0.16 -6.49 -7.79
C ARG A 171 -0.83 -5.85 -6.60
N MET A 172 -0.68 -6.45 -5.41
CA MET A 172 -1.16 -5.83 -4.17
C MET A 172 -0.55 -4.44 -3.99
N GLU A 173 0.73 -4.23 -4.34
CA GLU A 173 1.32 -2.89 -4.39
C GLU A 173 0.76 -1.99 -5.49
N MET A 174 0.21 -2.45 -6.61
CA MET A 174 -0.44 -1.52 -7.55
C MET A 174 -1.78 -1.05 -7.02
N ARG A 175 -2.55 -1.87 -6.29
CA ARG A 175 -3.77 -1.41 -5.61
C ARG A 175 -3.46 -0.64 -4.33
N ALA A 176 -2.45 -1.02 -3.56
CA ALA A 176 -2.01 -0.28 -2.39
C ALA A 176 -1.29 1.01 -2.81
N ILE A 177 -0.49 1.06 -3.88
CA ILE A 177 0.10 2.30 -4.40
C ILE A 177 -0.94 3.09 -5.19
N ALA A 178 -1.91 2.50 -5.90
CA ALA A 178 -2.98 3.27 -6.54
C ALA A 178 -4.05 3.74 -5.56
N GLN A 179 -4.31 3.03 -4.47
CA GLN A 179 -5.20 3.48 -3.39
C GLN A 179 -4.45 4.40 -2.42
N THR A 180 -3.18 4.16 -2.12
CA THR A 180 -2.36 5.10 -1.34
C THR A 180 -2.01 6.31 -2.18
N LYS A 181 -1.78 6.21 -3.50
CA LYS A 181 -1.68 7.36 -4.40
C LYS A 181 -3.03 7.97 -4.73
N ARG A 182 -4.17 7.27 -4.82
CA ARG A 182 -5.50 7.94 -4.98
C ARG A 182 -5.93 8.61 -3.69
N ARG A 183 -5.73 7.97 -2.53
CA ARG A 183 -5.97 8.55 -1.20
C ARG A 183 -4.98 9.70 -0.92
N LYS A 184 -3.69 9.58 -1.27
CA LYS A 184 -2.71 10.68 -1.19
C LYS A 184 -2.79 11.70 -2.33
N ALA A 185 -3.36 11.37 -3.50
CA ALA A 185 -3.54 12.32 -4.63
C ALA A 185 -4.82 13.12 -4.47
N ASN A 186 -5.81 12.61 -3.73
CA ASN A 186 -7.00 13.38 -3.38
C ASN A 186 -7.09 13.63 -1.87
N TRP A 187 -5.95 13.97 -1.26
CA TRP A 187 -5.90 14.44 0.14
C TRP A 187 -6.79 15.67 0.38
N LYS A 188 -7.13 16.40 -0.70
CA LYS A 188 -8.06 17.53 -0.67
C LYS A 188 -9.51 17.09 -0.56
N ALA A 189 -9.90 15.95 -1.15
CA ALA A 189 -11.30 15.53 -1.19
C ALA A 189 -11.97 15.47 0.19
N PRO A 190 -11.38 14.91 1.25
CA PRO A 190 -11.99 14.92 2.58
C PRO A 190 -12.24 16.33 3.14
N LEU A 191 -11.56 17.36 2.61
CA LEU A 191 -11.69 18.76 3.01
C LEU A 191 -12.54 19.59 2.03
N CYS A 192 -13.03 18.98 0.93
CA CYS A 192 -13.83 19.63 -0.11
C CYS A 192 -15.27 19.10 -0.14
N ARG A 193 -16.21 19.97 -0.47
CA ARG A 193 -17.63 19.66 -0.72
C ARG A 193 -17.77 18.76 -1.94
N SER A 194 -18.82 17.95 -1.97
CA SER A 194 -19.13 17.06 -3.09
C SER A 194 -20.62 16.69 -3.11
N GLY A 195 -21.17 16.42 -4.29
CA GLY A 195 -22.59 16.03 -4.42
C GLY A 195 -23.51 17.15 -3.94
N LYS A 196 -24.51 16.81 -3.11
CA LYS A 196 -25.50 17.76 -2.58
C LYS A 196 -24.89 18.90 -1.74
N ASP A 197 -23.70 18.72 -1.16
CA ASP A 197 -23.02 19.76 -0.37
C ASP A 197 -22.56 20.96 -1.21
N LEU A 198 -22.59 20.85 -2.55
CA LEU A 198 -22.28 21.90 -3.50
C LEU A 198 -23.51 22.75 -3.88
N GLU A 199 -24.73 22.31 -3.53
CA GLU A 199 -25.96 23.07 -3.83
C GLU A 199 -25.86 24.49 -3.22
N GLY A 200 -26.08 25.50 -4.06
CA GLY A 200 -25.99 26.92 -3.67
C GLY A 200 -24.60 27.56 -3.79
N TYR A 201 -23.57 26.83 -4.23
CA TYR A 201 -22.26 27.40 -4.56
C TYR A 201 -22.08 27.56 -6.07
N ALA A 202 -21.27 28.54 -6.46
CA ALA A 202 -21.04 28.82 -7.87
C ALA A 202 -20.30 27.66 -8.55
N GLU A 203 -20.87 27.19 -9.67
CA GLU A 203 -20.32 26.14 -10.53
C GLU A 203 -19.17 26.65 -11.41
N THR A 204 -19.14 27.96 -11.65
CA THR A 204 -18.06 28.65 -12.36
C THR A 204 -17.64 29.88 -11.56
N VAL A 205 -16.32 30.10 -11.42
CA VAL A 205 -15.76 31.28 -10.76
C VAL A 205 -14.81 32.02 -11.70
N ARG A 206 -14.94 33.35 -11.82
CA ARG A 206 -13.96 34.17 -12.53
C ARG A 206 -12.67 34.25 -11.70
N VAL A 207 -11.56 33.84 -12.28
CA VAL A 207 -10.25 33.81 -11.61
C VAL A 207 -9.19 34.56 -12.39
N ARG A 208 -8.22 35.14 -11.66
CA ARG A 208 -7.10 35.95 -12.17
C ARG A 208 -5.77 35.28 -11.85
N CYS A 209 -4.85 35.25 -12.82
CA CYS A 209 -3.50 34.73 -12.64
C CYS A 209 -2.66 35.68 -11.75
N ARG A 210 -2.05 35.14 -10.69
CA ARG A 210 -1.16 35.90 -9.79
C ARG A 210 0.20 36.26 -10.39
N GLY A 211 0.51 35.69 -11.55
CA GLY A 211 1.78 35.86 -12.25
C GLY A 211 2.85 34.87 -11.79
N HIS A 212 4.12 35.28 -11.92
CA HIS A 212 5.27 34.43 -11.64
C HIS A 212 6.38 35.20 -10.94
N VAL A 213 7.33 34.46 -10.37
CA VAL A 213 8.51 35.04 -9.72
C VAL A 213 9.70 34.85 -10.65
N GLN A 214 10.37 35.94 -11.01
CA GLN A 214 11.61 35.93 -11.77
C GLN A 214 12.71 36.59 -10.91
N GLY A 215 13.67 35.79 -10.43
CA GLY A 215 14.62 36.24 -9.41
C GLY A 215 13.90 36.57 -8.09
N ASN A 216 14.08 37.79 -7.58
CA ASN A 216 13.41 38.29 -6.36
C ASN A 216 12.20 39.20 -6.66
N GLN A 217 11.80 39.37 -7.93
CA GLN A 217 10.69 40.22 -8.31
C GLN A 217 9.47 39.38 -8.71
N LYS A 218 8.30 39.76 -8.18
CA LYS A 218 7.01 39.20 -8.58
C LYS A 218 6.50 39.96 -9.80
N ILE A 219 6.38 39.26 -10.92
CA ILE A 219 5.80 39.80 -12.16
C ILE A 219 4.32 39.43 -12.16
N GLU A 220 3.44 40.42 -12.13
CA GLU A 220 2.00 40.21 -12.14
C GLU A 220 1.51 39.90 -13.57
N CYS A 221 0.64 38.90 -13.69
CA CYS A 221 0.06 38.53 -14.99
C CYS A 221 -1.31 39.19 -15.20
N GLY A 222 -2.21 39.10 -14.21
CA GLY A 222 -3.52 39.73 -14.28
C GLY A 222 -4.52 39.13 -15.28
N ARG A 223 -4.12 38.13 -16.09
CA ARG A 223 -5.04 37.46 -17.02
C ARG A 223 -6.19 36.79 -16.26
N GLU A 224 -7.41 37.07 -16.69
CA GLU A 224 -8.63 36.50 -16.12
C GLU A 224 -9.24 35.46 -17.03
N ARG A 225 -9.91 34.48 -16.43
CA ARG A 225 -10.69 33.46 -17.13
C ARG A 225 -11.72 32.83 -16.22
N ASP A 226 -12.66 32.11 -16.82
CA ASP A 226 -13.63 31.32 -16.08
C ASP A 226 -13.00 29.99 -15.63
N TYR A 227 -13.35 29.58 -14.43
CA TYR A 227 -12.92 28.32 -13.82
C TYR A 227 -14.15 27.47 -13.53
N ASP A 228 -14.41 26.52 -14.42
CA ASP A 228 -15.63 25.70 -14.45
C ASP A 228 -15.56 24.44 -13.56
N THR A 229 -14.46 24.28 -12.82
CA THR A 229 -14.31 23.16 -11.87
C THR A 229 -13.89 23.66 -10.48
N PRO A 230 -14.60 24.63 -9.87
CA PRO A 230 -14.23 25.19 -8.58
C PRO A 230 -14.36 24.14 -7.46
N GLU A 231 -13.26 23.93 -6.75
CA GLU A 231 -13.28 23.11 -5.54
C GLU A 231 -13.61 23.99 -4.32
N TRP A 232 -14.75 23.74 -3.68
CA TRP A 232 -15.15 24.44 -2.46
C TRP A 232 -14.87 23.61 -1.23
N THR A 233 -14.34 24.23 -0.17
CA THR A 233 -14.09 23.54 1.09
C THR A 233 -15.35 23.40 1.95
N ILE A 234 -15.36 22.40 2.84
CA ILE A 234 -16.41 22.16 3.84
C ILE A 234 -16.34 23.09 5.07
N HIS A 235 -15.58 24.19 4.98
CA HIS A 235 -15.59 25.23 6.01
C HIS A 235 -16.94 25.97 6.04
N SER A 236 -17.24 26.60 7.17
CA SER A 236 -18.24 27.64 7.27
C SER A 236 -17.55 28.96 7.64
N PRO A 237 -17.64 30.03 6.82
CA PRO A 237 -18.14 30.01 5.44
C PRO A 237 -17.22 29.18 4.52
N ALA A 238 -17.77 28.65 3.43
CA ALA A 238 -16.99 27.87 2.46
C ALA A 238 -15.92 28.74 1.81
N ARG A 239 -14.74 28.16 1.60
CA ARG A 239 -13.60 28.81 0.94
C ARG A 239 -13.28 28.10 -0.37
N LEU A 240 -13.06 28.85 -1.46
CA LEU A 240 -12.57 28.32 -2.72
C LEU A 240 -11.13 27.80 -2.54
N VAL A 241 -10.85 26.58 -2.98
CA VAL A 241 -9.49 26.05 -3.01
C VAL A 241 -8.72 26.75 -4.14
N GLN A 242 -7.54 27.25 -3.82
CA GLN A 242 -6.70 27.98 -4.78
C GLN A 242 -6.47 27.16 -6.07
N PRO A 243 -6.93 27.65 -7.24
CA PRO A 243 -6.75 26.96 -8.50
C PRO A 243 -5.28 26.96 -8.91
N ARG A 244 -4.88 25.88 -9.58
CA ARG A 244 -3.60 25.79 -10.27
C ARG A 244 -3.86 25.42 -11.73
N LEU A 245 -3.56 26.36 -12.62
CA LEU A 245 -4.10 26.39 -13.97
C LEU A 245 -3.01 26.83 -14.95
N LYS A 246 -3.04 26.32 -16.18
CA LYS A 246 -2.06 26.69 -17.20
C LYS A 246 -2.15 28.16 -17.60
N CYS A 247 -1.02 28.87 -17.66
CA CYS A 247 -0.90 30.25 -18.14
C CYS A 247 0.44 30.44 -18.86
N GLU A 248 0.48 31.30 -19.87
CA GLU A 248 1.67 31.56 -20.70
C GLU A 248 2.37 32.87 -20.33
N CYS A 249 2.21 33.35 -19.10
CA CYS A 249 2.72 34.67 -18.70
C CYS A 249 4.24 34.73 -18.50
N ASP A 250 4.92 33.58 -18.46
CA ASP A 250 6.38 33.46 -18.41
C ASP A 250 6.97 32.96 -19.75
N GLY A 251 6.20 33.03 -20.84
CA GLY A 251 6.57 32.53 -22.17
C GLY A 251 6.63 31.00 -22.27
N ARG A 252 6.19 30.28 -21.24
CA ARG A 252 6.09 28.81 -21.22
C ARG A 252 4.70 28.41 -20.75
N GLU A 253 4.12 27.38 -21.33
CA GLU A 253 2.81 26.89 -20.86
C GLU A 253 2.99 26.09 -19.56
N LYS A 254 2.85 26.76 -18.41
CA LYS A 254 3.03 26.15 -17.09
C LYS A 254 1.83 26.40 -16.18
N ASP A 255 1.74 25.61 -15.12
CA ASP A 255 0.72 25.76 -14.09
C ASP A 255 1.05 26.91 -13.12
N HIS A 256 0.24 27.97 -13.16
CA HIS A 256 0.29 29.11 -12.25
C HIS A 256 -0.82 29.06 -11.19
N TYR A 257 -0.62 29.79 -10.10
CA TYR A 257 -1.66 30.00 -9.10
C TYR A 257 -2.59 31.13 -9.52
N PHE A 258 -3.88 30.89 -9.36
CA PHE A 258 -4.92 31.88 -9.62
C PHE A 258 -5.59 32.29 -8.31
N GLU A 259 -6.30 33.41 -8.34
CA GLU A 259 -7.15 33.90 -7.26
C GLU A 259 -8.50 34.36 -7.82
N PRO A 260 -9.57 34.40 -7.01
CA PRO A 260 -10.85 34.97 -7.45
C PRO A 260 -10.70 36.42 -7.92
N ALA A 261 -11.34 36.77 -9.03
CA ALA A 261 -11.44 38.16 -9.47
C ALA A 261 -12.35 38.97 -8.52
N ASP A 262 -13.41 38.33 -7.98
CA ASP A 262 -14.24 38.90 -6.93
C ASP A 262 -13.59 38.71 -5.55
N LYS A 263 -13.23 39.84 -4.91
CA LYS A 263 -12.64 39.86 -3.57
C LYS A 263 -13.58 39.39 -2.46
N LYS A 264 -14.89 39.27 -2.70
CA LYS A 264 -15.85 38.71 -1.74
C LYS A 264 -15.74 37.19 -1.62
N ILE A 265 -15.13 36.52 -2.60
CA ILE A 265 -14.91 35.07 -2.56
C ILE A 265 -13.68 34.77 -1.70
N ASN A 266 -13.92 34.20 -0.52
CA ASN A 266 -12.85 33.74 0.35
C ASN A 266 -12.13 32.54 -0.26
N MET A 267 -10.80 32.59 -0.30
CA MET A 267 -9.95 31.54 -0.85
C MET A 267 -9.06 30.92 0.23
N VAL A 268 -8.79 29.63 0.12
CA VAL A 268 -7.77 28.93 0.90
C VAL A 268 -6.62 28.48 0.01
N SER A 269 -5.38 28.79 0.41
CA SER A 269 -4.20 28.33 -0.32
C SER A 269 -4.03 26.81 -0.21
N ILE A 270 -3.44 26.18 -1.23
CA ILE A 270 -3.10 24.76 -1.17
C ILE A 270 -2.20 24.44 0.02
N THR A 271 -1.26 25.33 0.35
CA THR A 271 -0.35 25.18 1.49
C THR A 271 -1.11 25.18 2.82
N SER A 272 -2.05 26.11 3.00
CA SER A 272 -2.88 26.18 4.22
C SER A 272 -3.76 24.94 4.36
N LEU A 273 -4.40 24.52 3.27
CA LEU A 273 -5.23 23.32 3.25
C LEU A 273 -4.42 22.06 3.59
N ARG A 274 -3.15 22.00 3.14
CA ARG A 274 -2.24 20.89 3.47
C ARG A 274 -1.83 20.87 4.94
N LYS A 275 -1.60 22.04 5.55
CA LYS A 275 -1.34 22.15 7.00
C LYS A 275 -2.52 21.64 7.82
N ILE A 276 -3.75 21.95 7.39
CA ILE A 276 -4.97 21.45 8.01
C ILE A 276 -5.01 19.91 7.93
N TYR A 277 -4.83 19.36 6.73
CA TYR A 277 -4.81 17.90 6.52
C TYR A 277 -3.73 17.22 7.38
N GLN A 278 -2.53 17.78 7.43
CA GLN A 278 -1.43 17.27 8.25
C GLN A 278 -1.78 17.31 9.75
N GLY A 279 -2.44 18.35 10.23
CA GLY A 279 -2.90 18.43 11.62
C GLY A 279 -3.86 17.30 12.03
N PHE A 280 -4.67 16.79 11.10
CA PHE A 280 -5.47 15.59 11.34
C PHE A 280 -4.62 14.32 11.38
N LEU A 281 -3.67 14.17 10.44
CA LEU A 281 -2.77 13.02 10.42
C LEU A 281 -1.91 12.94 11.69
N ASP A 282 -1.41 14.08 12.17
CA ASP A 282 -0.59 14.19 13.39
C ASP A 282 -1.40 13.82 14.64
N ALA A 283 -2.73 14.01 14.59
CA ALA A 283 -3.67 13.52 15.61
C ALA A 283 -4.09 12.05 15.39
N HIS A 284 -3.37 11.30 14.55
CA HIS A 284 -3.69 9.92 14.15
C HIS A 284 -5.08 9.74 13.52
N CYS A 285 -5.58 10.78 12.86
CA CYS A 285 -6.84 10.77 12.14
C CYS A 285 -6.59 10.91 10.62
N ASP A 286 -6.80 9.84 9.85
CA ASP A 286 -6.89 9.96 8.41
C ASP A 286 -8.34 10.28 8.03
N LEU A 287 -8.62 11.54 7.68
CA LEU A 287 -9.94 11.99 7.27
C LEU A 287 -10.50 11.21 6.06
N ALA A 288 -9.64 10.56 5.27
CA ALA A 288 -10.08 9.70 4.17
C ALA A 288 -10.78 8.41 4.65
N ASP A 289 -10.64 8.03 5.92
CA ASP A 289 -11.25 6.83 6.52
C ASP A 289 -12.62 7.11 7.21
N TYR A 290 -13.11 8.36 7.14
CA TYR A 290 -14.40 8.77 7.70
C TYR A 290 -15.35 9.19 6.58
N PRO A 291 -16.64 8.78 6.63
CA PRO A 291 -17.63 9.25 5.67
C PRO A 291 -17.80 10.76 5.80
N LYS A 292 -17.87 11.48 4.67
CA LYS A 292 -18.31 12.87 4.66
C LYS A 292 -19.77 12.91 5.09
N LEU A 293 -20.06 13.57 6.21
CA LEU A 293 -21.44 13.81 6.62
C LEU A 293 -21.80 15.26 6.25
N PRO A 294 -22.97 15.51 5.63
CA PRO A 294 -23.40 16.86 5.24
C PRO A 294 -23.42 17.86 6.39
N ASN A 295 -23.59 17.36 7.63
CA ASN A 295 -23.73 18.15 8.85
C ASN A 295 -22.39 18.44 9.54
N ILE A 296 -21.26 17.94 9.01
CA ILE A 296 -19.93 18.21 9.54
C ILE A 296 -19.34 19.39 8.77
N THR A 297 -19.53 20.59 9.32
CA THR A 297 -18.80 21.79 8.91
C THR A 297 -17.54 21.91 9.76
N PHE A 298 -16.38 22.02 9.12
CA PHE A 298 -15.13 22.26 9.84
C PHE A 298 -14.99 23.76 10.12
N ASP A 299 -15.46 24.19 11.30
CA ASP A 299 -15.16 25.52 11.85
C ASP A 299 -13.69 25.55 12.31
N LEU A 300 -12.77 25.70 11.35
CA LEU A 300 -11.34 25.73 11.64
C LEU A 300 -10.89 27.04 12.28
N GLU A 301 -11.61 28.13 12.02
CA GLU A 301 -11.39 29.44 12.61
C GLU A 301 -12.66 29.87 13.37
N PRO A 302 -12.55 30.57 14.51
CA PRO A 302 -13.68 31.25 15.09
C PRO A 302 -14.14 32.28 14.05
N ASN A 303 -15.36 32.12 13.54
CA ASN A 303 -15.98 32.99 12.54
C ASN A 303 -16.20 34.41 13.09
N GLY A 304 -15.12 35.18 13.26
CA GLY A 304 -15.13 36.54 13.78
C GLY A 304 -15.64 36.68 15.23
N ASP A 305 -15.87 35.58 15.96
CA ASP A 305 -16.34 35.62 17.34
C ASP A 305 -15.15 35.49 18.31
N PRO A 306 -14.65 36.60 18.90
CA PRO A 306 -13.48 36.58 19.77
C PRO A 306 -13.70 35.79 21.07
N ARG A 307 -14.94 35.36 21.37
CA ARG A 307 -15.27 34.56 22.57
C ARG A 307 -15.19 33.05 22.34
N LYS A 308 -15.12 32.58 21.09
CA LYS A 308 -15.02 31.13 20.78
C LYS A 308 -13.56 30.70 20.70
N LYS A 309 -13.11 29.90 21.66
CA LYS A 309 -11.81 29.22 21.57
C LYS A 309 -11.81 28.25 20.38
N PRO A 310 -10.76 28.27 19.52
CA PRO A 310 -10.65 27.28 18.45
C PRO A 310 -10.59 25.88 19.09
N ARG A 311 -11.51 24.99 18.69
CA ARG A 311 -11.44 23.58 19.11
C ARG A 311 -10.12 22.98 18.64
N THR A 312 -9.47 22.22 19.52
CA THR A 312 -8.29 21.45 19.15
C THR A 312 -8.65 20.40 18.11
N TYR A 313 -7.67 19.97 17.30
CA TYR A 313 -7.89 18.89 16.33
C TYR A 313 -8.38 17.59 17.00
N ARG A 314 -7.99 17.35 18.26
CA ARG A 314 -8.44 16.23 19.09
C ARG A 314 -9.92 16.33 19.49
N GLU A 315 -10.41 17.50 19.90
CA GLU A 315 -11.84 17.70 20.21
C GLU A 315 -12.72 17.60 18.96
N ARG A 316 -12.20 18.06 17.82
CA ARG A 316 -12.87 17.90 16.52
C ARG A 316 -12.93 16.44 16.11
N PHE A 317 -11.88 15.68 16.40
CA PHE A 317 -11.83 14.24 16.14
C PHE A 317 -12.84 13.43 16.96
N GLU A 318 -12.98 13.72 18.26
CA GLU A 318 -13.98 13.06 19.10
C GLU A 318 -15.42 13.34 18.61
N TYR A 319 -15.68 14.54 18.07
CA TYR A 319 -16.97 14.84 17.43
C TYR A 319 -17.24 13.99 16.18
N LEU A 320 -16.23 13.83 15.31
CA LEU A 320 -16.32 12.98 14.11
C LEU A 320 -16.53 11.50 14.47
N LYS A 321 -15.83 11.03 15.51
CA LYS A 321 -15.95 9.67 16.03
C LYS A 321 -17.35 9.41 16.61
N ASN A 322 -17.88 10.33 17.40
CA ASN A 322 -19.23 10.23 17.97
C ASN A 322 -20.32 10.29 16.90
N ALA A 323 -20.16 11.14 15.87
CA ALA A 323 -21.10 11.19 14.74
C ALA A 323 -21.09 9.89 13.92
N LYS A 324 -19.92 9.24 13.76
CA LYS A 324 -19.82 7.92 13.12
C LYS A 324 -20.54 6.84 13.94
N ILE A 325 -20.33 6.81 15.26
CA ILE A 325 -20.97 5.86 16.18
C ILE A 325 -22.51 6.02 16.14
N ALA A 326 -23.00 7.25 16.16
CA ALA A 326 -24.43 7.55 16.08
C ALA A 326 -25.08 7.10 14.75
N LEU A 327 -24.33 7.07 13.65
CA LEU A 327 -24.80 6.62 12.34
C LEU A 327 -24.68 5.12 12.13
N THR A 328 -23.71 4.45 12.76
CA THR A 328 -23.51 3.00 12.62
C THR A 328 -24.29 2.18 13.65
N GLY A 329 -24.95 2.81 14.62
CA GLY A 329 -25.85 2.14 15.56
C GLY A 329 -25.18 1.12 16.48
N THR A 330 -23.87 1.23 16.70
CA THR A 330 -23.12 0.36 17.60
C THR A 330 -22.99 1.04 18.96
N ASN A 331 -23.75 0.57 19.95
CA ASN A 331 -23.51 0.83 21.37
C ASN A 331 -22.14 0.30 21.81
#